data_AF-A0A7W2ECR8-F1
#
_entry.id   AF-A0A7W2ECR8-F1
#
_cell.length_a   1.000
_cell.length_b   1.000
_cell.length_c   1.000
_cell.angle_alpha   90.00
_cell.angle_beta   90.00
_cell.angle_gamma   90.00
#
_symmetry.space_group_name_H-M   'P 1'
#
loop_
_entity.id
_entity.type
_entity.pdbx_description
1 polymer ?
#
loop_
_entity_poly.entity_id
_entity_poly.type
_entity_poly.pdbx_seq_one_letter_code
_entity_poly.pdbx_strand_id
1 'polypeptide(L)'
;MRAAFRNTIAAAVAAAIAISGADVAHAAQEIELAPVRTNTATLVDSDGDGLPDIWEEQGVVLADGTEIPLPDWGADPERPDLFMQLNWMSSEYDTLKCDTHAARECANANRTSYAPSTQSLDDLVDLFADHGISLHIDAGEHYTNIPNYSDAHGGETLEYRDSYFDPSKFEAFQLINTINNLGDRANIFRPGVLGDRMRAGSNATGLSLVGDNSFYVANPGGMANAEQVRNTILHEFGHTLGLRHWGAQEFVRDIVEGSPMQAGYQSVMNYDHQFDYFNYSEQGYFADTPAGKVFVPADWDKLQMANTRIGAYAESIGARVDIADKAEVEEIEQPEEVVEVEKPEPVEVADVHEMVELVPAEEIADEPAAEAEAQPGVVPAKAEQPVKDDPKVEAKAEAKVKVEVKPAKAEAPKQADSQVNVAAIIGGVVAALAALGIGAAFLAMR
;
A
#
# COMPACT_ATOMS: atom_id res chain seq x y z
N MET A 1 -12.15 -36.74 -3.16
CA MET A 1 -11.46 -37.00 -1.87
C MET A 1 -11.52 -35.76 -0.98
N ARG A 2 -12.70 -35.41 -0.42
CA ARG A 2 -12.91 -34.23 0.45
C ARG A 2 -13.29 -34.57 1.91
N ALA A 3 -13.03 -35.81 2.34
CA ALA A 3 -13.42 -36.32 3.68
C ALA A 3 -12.23 -36.76 4.55
N ALA A 4 -10.99 -36.69 4.06
CA ALA A 4 -9.81 -37.19 4.77
C ALA A 4 -9.20 -36.19 5.77
N PHE A 5 -9.35 -34.89 5.55
CA PHE A 5 -8.73 -33.85 6.38
C PHE A 5 -9.46 -33.52 7.69
N ARG A 6 -10.72 -33.93 7.85
CA ARG A 6 -11.48 -33.70 9.10
C ARG A 6 -11.11 -34.65 10.25
N ASN A 7 -10.45 -35.78 9.95
CA ASN A 7 -10.21 -36.84 10.93
C ASN A 7 -8.80 -36.83 11.58
N THR A 8 -7.85 -36.06 11.05
CA THR A 8 -6.46 -36.05 11.55
C THR A 8 -6.29 -35.23 12.83
N ILE A 9 -7.00 -34.10 12.97
CA ILE A 9 -6.90 -33.22 14.15
C ILE A 9 -7.57 -33.85 15.37
N ALA A 10 -8.77 -34.42 15.22
CA ALA A 10 -9.47 -35.12 16.30
C ALA A 10 -8.69 -36.33 16.85
N ALA A 11 -7.96 -37.04 15.97
CA ALA A 11 -7.15 -38.20 16.38
C ALA A 11 -5.96 -37.81 17.26
N ALA A 12 -5.33 -36.66 17.02
CA ALA A 12 -4.20 -36.17 17.81
C ALA A 12 -4.61 -35.82 19.26
N VAL A 13 -5.79 -35.21 19.44
CA VAL A 13 -6.33 -34.88 20.77
C VAL A 13 -6.79 -36.12 21.53
N ALA A 14 -7.45 -37.07 20.86
CA ALA A 14 -7.88 -38.33 21.47
C ALA A 14 -6.70 -39.19 21.98
N ALA A 15 -5.56 -39.19 21.26
CA ALA A 15 -4.37 -39.95 21.65
C ALA A 15 -3.72 -39.46 22.96
N ALA A 16 -3.88 -38.17 23.32
CA ALA A 16 -3.34 -37.61 24.55
C ALA A 16 -4.15 -37.98 25.80
N ILE A 17 -5.45 -38.27 25.65
CA ILE A 17 -6.38 -38.50 26.78
C ILE A 17 -6.44 -39.99 27.19
N ALA A 18 -6.03 -40.91 26.31
CA ALA A 18 -6.06 -42.36 26.57
C ALA A 18 -5.05 -42.88 27.62
N ILE A 19 -4.19 -42.03 28.20
CA ILE A 19 -3.09 -42.45 29.09
C ILE A 19 -3.45 -42.34 30.59
N SER A 20 -4.50 -41.61 30.98
CA SER A 20 -4.82 -41.32 32.39
C SER A 20 -5.99 -42.10 33.00
N GLY A 21 -6.78 -42.84 32.21
CA GLY A 21 -7.73 -43.84 32.72
C GLY A 21 -8.88 -43.31 33.60
N ALA A 22 -9.38 -42.10 33.34
CA ALA A 22 -10.54 -41.52 34.02
C ALA A 22 -11.86 -41.81 33.27
N ASP A 23 -12.95 -42.07 34.01
CA ASP A 23 -14.25 -42.49 33.47
C ASP A 23 -14.89 -41.46 32.51
N VAL A 24 -15.27 -41.95 31.33
CA VAL A 24 -16.00 -41.21 30.29
C VAL A 24 -17.50 -41.11 30.58
N ALA A 25 -17.85 -40.37 31.65
CA ALA A 25 -19.20 -39.88 31.90
C ALA A 25 -19.19 -38.69 32.87
N HIS A 26 -18.91 -37.48 32.34
CA HIS A 26 -19.31 -36.12 32.83
C HIS A 26 -18.41 -35.00 32.26
N ALA A 27 -17.34 -35.30 31.54
CA ALA A 27 -16.54 -34.31 30.81
C ALA A 27 -17.18 -33.94 29.45
N ALA A 28 -18.39 -33.39 29.50
CA ALA A 28 -19.08 -32.75 28.37
C ALA A 28 -19.48 -31.31 28.72
N GLN A 29 -18.72 -30.67 29.61
CA GLN A 29 -18.63 -29.22 29.62
C GLN A 29 -17.83 -28.79 28.38
N GLU A 30 -18.29 -27.72 27.75
CA GLU A 30 -17.62 -27.09 26.62
C GLU A 30 -16.17 -26.81 27.01
N ILE A 31 -15.24 -27.54 26.39
CA ILE A 31 -13.91 -26.99 26.18
C ILE A 31 -14.14 -25.96 25.08
N GLU A 32 -14.44 -24.74 25.50
CA GLU A 32 -14.15 -23.55 24.71
C GLU A 32 -12.65 -23.63 24.42
N LEU A 33 -12.29 -24.19 23.25
CA LEU A 33 -10.91 -24.16 22.79
C LEU A 33 -10.58 -22.69 22.65
N ALA A 34 -9.72 -22.19 23.55
CA ALA A 34 -9.13 -20.88 23.41
C ALA A 34 -8.66 -20.71 21.95
N PRO A 35 -9.02 -19.61 21.28
CA PRO A 35 -8.89 -19.52 19.84
C PRO A 35 -7.50 -19.90 19.36
N VAL A 36 -7.46 -20.73 18.31
CA VAL A 36 -6.20 -21.10 17.68
C VAL A 36 -5.75 -19.90 16.85
N ARG A 37 -5.09 -18.95 17.52
CA ARG A 37 -4.33 -17.86 16.87
C ARG A 37 -3.38 -18.49 15.87
N THR A 38 -3.81 -18.52 14.62
CA THR A 38 -3.10 -19.21 13.56
C THR A 38 -2.09 -18.21 13.03
N ASN A 39 -0.80 -18.52 13.17
CA ASN A 39 0.23 -17.77 12.46
C ASN A 39 0.09 -18.12 10.98
N THR A 40 -0.48 -17.20 10.22
CA THR A 40 -0.89 -17.42 8.83
C THR A 40 0.25 -17.20 7.84
N ALA A 41 1.43 -16.76 8.29
CA ALA A 41 2.67 -16.70 7.51
C ALA A 41 3.25 -18.08 7.09
N THR A 42 2.45 -19.14 7.17
CA THR A 42 2.75 -20.48 6.62
C THR A 42 1.67 -20.98 5.64
N LEU A 43 0.66 -20.17 5.37
CA LEU A 43 -0.30 -20.43 4.30
C LEU A 43 0.35 -20.13 2.94
N VAL A 44 -0.34 -20.50 1.86
CA VAL A 44 0.07 -20.10 0.51
C VAL A 44 -0.39 -18.66 0.30
N ASP A 45 0.49 -17.90 -0.35
CA ASP A 45 0.36 -16.54 -0.85
C ASP A 45 0.99 -16.67 -2.25
N SER A 46 0.15 -16.67 -3.28
CA SER A 46 0.49 -17.08 -4.65
C SER A 46 1.07 -15.95 -5.49
N ASP A 47 0.76 -14.69 -5.17
CA ASP A 47 1.21 -13.52 -5.91
C ASP A 47 2.27 -12.65 -5.18
N GLY A 48 2.41 -12.81 -3.85
CA GLY A 48 3.41 -12.18 -3.01
C GLY A 48 3.02 -10.85 -2.37
N ASP A 49 1.73 -10.49 -2.32
CA ASP A 49 1.25 -9.25 -1.69
C ASP A 49 1.30 -9.27 -0.14
N GLY A 50 1.35 -10.47 0.44
CA GLY A 50 1.37 -10.77 1.87
C GLY A 50 0.06 -11.28 2.46
N LEU A 51 -1.05 -11.26 1.71
CA LEU A 51 -2.31 -11.88 2.04
C LEU A 51 -2.28 -13.36 1.60
N PRO A 52 -2.79 -14.29 2.42
CA PRO A 52 -2.89 -15.68 1.99
C PRO A 52 -4.05 -15.93 1.03
N ASP A 53 -3.86 -16.79 0.01
CA ASP A 53 -4.87 -17.16 -1.01
C ASP A 53 -6.24 -17.45 -0.37
N ILE A 54 -6.24 -18.15 0.77
CA ILE A 54 -7.48 -18.59 1.43
C ILE A 54 -8.25 -17.43 2.09
N TRP A 55 -7.60 -16.31 2.40
CA TRP A 55 -8.25 -15.08 2.87
C TRP A 55 -8.90 -14.33 1.70
N GLU A 56 -8.26 -14.29 0.55
CA GLU A 56 -8.78 -13.68 -0.68
C GLU A 56 -9.77 -14.58 -1.44
N GLU A 57 -9.78 -15.89 -1.13
CA GLU A 57 -10.85 -16.80 -1.53
C GLU A 57 -12.05 -16.75 -0.57
N GLN A 58 -11.84 -16.65 0.75
CA GLN A 58 -12.86 -17.02 1.76
C GLN A 58 -13.14 -15.93 2.82
N GLY A 59 -12.40 -14.82 2.81
CA GLY A 59 -12.43 -13.81 3.86
C GLY A 59 -11.78 -14.30 5.16
N VAL A 60 -11.56 -13.39 6.10
CA VAL A 60 -10.86 -13.66 7.35
C VAL A 60 -11.56 -13.00 8.54
N VAL A 61 -11.52 -13.67 9.71
CA VAL A 61 -11.86 -13.06 10.99
C VAL A 61 -10.56 -12.73 11.73
N LEU A 62 -10.40 -11.46 12.08
CA LEU A 62 -9.26 -10.93 12.82
C LEU A 62 -9.32 -11.30 14.31
N ALA A 63 -8.23 -11.10 15.05
CA ALA A 63 -8.08 -11.58 16.42
C ALA A 63 -8.86 -10.77 17.48
N ASP A 64 -9.49 -9.66 17.07
CA ASP A 64 -10.50 -8.90 17.81
C ASP A 64 -11.96 -9.27 17.43
N GLY A 65 -12.14 -10.20 16.49
CA GLY A 65 -13.44 -10.63 15.97
C GLY A 65 -13.93 -9.85 14.75
N THR A 66 -13.17 -8.89 14.22
CA THR A 66 -13.56 -8.15 13.02
C THR A 66 -13.56 -9.06 11.80
N GLU A 67 -14.70 -9.15 11.11
CA GLU A 67 -14.84 -9.86 9.84
C GLU A 67 -14.37 -8.99 8.67
N ILE A 68 -13.47 -9.53 7.84
CA ILE A 68 -12.88 -8.86 6.67
C ILE A 68 -13.21 -9.70 5.43
N PRO A 69 -14.28 -9.36 4.68
CA PRO A 69 -14.69 -10.09 3.49
C PRO A 69 -13.90 -9.64 2.26
N LEU A 70 -12.57 -9.83 2.29
CA LEU A 70 -11.64 -9.53 1.18
C LEU A 70 -12.15 -9.92 -0.22
N PRO A 71 -12.80 -11.08 -0.44
CA PRO A 71 -13.20 -11.49 -1.79
C PRO A 71 -14.38 -10.64 -2.30
N ASP A 72 -15.22 -10.13 -1.39
CA ASP A 72 -16.29 -9.19 -1.73
C ASP A 72 -15.76 -7.75 -1.86
N TRP A 73 -14.59 -7.47 -1.28
CA TRP A 73 -13.77 -6.28 -1.51
C TRP A 73 -12.92 -6.38 -2.79
N GLY A 74 -13.06 -7.46 -3.57
CA GLY A 74 -12.41 -7.60 -4.86
C GLY A 74 -10.93 -8.01 -4.81
N ALA A 75 -10.51 -8.66 -3.73
CA ALA A 75 -9.19 -9.30 -3.68
C ALA A 75 -9.14 -10.56 -4.57
N ASP A 76 -7.96 -10.89 -5.11
CA ASP A 76 -7.75 -11.92 -6.13
C ASP A 76 -6.41 -12.66 -5.95
N PRO A 77 -6.39 -13.95 -5.53
CA PRO A 77 -5.16 -14.73 -5.26
C PRO A 77 -4.15 -14.87 -6.42
N GLU A 78 -4.52 -14.46 -7.63
CA GLU A 78 -3.63 -14.44 -8.80
C GLU A 78 -3.12 -13.03 -9.15
N ARG A 79 -3.44 -11.99 -8.37
CA ARG A 79 -3.15 -10.59 -8.67
C ARG A 79 -2.99 -9.71 -7.39
N PRO A 80 -1.77 -9.18 -7.11
CA PRO A 80 -1.44 -8.54 -5.83
C PRO A 80 -2.39 -7.42 -5.37
N ASP A 81 -2.85 -7.48 -4.12
CA ASP A 81 -3.76 -6.51 -3.51
C ASP A 81 -3.08 -5.61 -2.45
N LEU A 82 -3.21 -4.29 -2.64
CA LEU A 82 -2.69 -3.29 -1.72
C LEU A 82 -3.82 -2.49 -1.09
N PHE A 83 -4.17 -2.81 0.14
CA PHE A 83 -5.12 -2.02 0.93
C PHE A 83 -4.41 -0.83 1.59
N MET A 84 -4.89 0.38 1.31
CA MET A 84 -4.42 1.66 1.85
C MET A 84 -5.56 2.40 2.53
N GLN A 85 -5.37 2.83 3.78
CA GLN A 85 -6.32 3.73 4.45
C GLN A 85 -5.73 5.13 4.56
N LEU A 86 -6.33 6.11 3.90
CA LEU A 86 -5.94 7.51 3.99
C LEU A 86 -6.80 8.25 5.01
N ASN A 87 -6.12 8.93 5.93
CA ASN A 87 -6.71 9.76 6.96
C ASN A 87 -6.12 11.17 6.84
N TRP A 88 -6.82 12.22 7.29
CA TRP A 88 -6.24 13.55 7.36
C TRP A 88 -6.73 14.39 8.54
N MET A 89 -5.98 15.46 8.80
CA MET A 89 -6.37 16.51 9.73
C MET A 89 -7.52 17.35 9.17
N SER A 90 -8.49 17.67 10.03
CA SER A 90 -9.38 18.80 9.83
C SER A 90 -8.61 20.12 9.74
N SER A 91 -9.27 21.18 9.28
CA SER A 91 -8.66 22.51 9.30
C SER A 91 -8.63 23.09 10.72
N GLU A 92 -7.69 23.98 11.02
CA GLU A 92 -7.62 24.67 12.32
C GLU A 92 -8.94 25.43 12.62
N TYR A 93 -9.58 25.97 11.58
CA TYR A 93 -10.85 26.68 11.68
C TYR A 93 -12.00 25.76 12.14
N ASP A 94 -12.00 24.50 11.69
CA ASP A 94 -13.04 23.52 12.03
C ASP A 94 -12.79 22.90 13.41
N THR A 95 -11.54 22.55 13.74
CA THR A 95 -11.11 22.17 15.12
C THR A 95 -11.47 23.24 16.15
N LEU A 96 -11.34 24.52 15.80
CA LEU A 96 -11.72 25.65 16.67
C LEU A 96 -13.24 25.95 16.68
N LYS A 97 -14.05 25.25 15.87
CA LYS A 97 -15.51 25.41 15.77
C LYS A 97 -15.93 26.85 15.46
N CYS A 98 -15.21 27.44 14.52
CA CYS A 98 -15.32 28.85 14.15
C CYS A 98 -16.56 29.19 13.32
N ASP A 99 -17.34 28.18 12.94
CA ASP A 99 -18.66 28.25 12.32
C ASP A 99 -19.77 28.54 13.35
N THR A 100 -19.63 28.00 14.57
CA THR A 100 -20.62 27.99 15.65
C THR A 100 -20.23 28.90 16.80
N HIS A 101 -18.96 29.31 16.92
CA HIS A 101 -18.47 30.23 17.94
C HIS A 101 -17.47 31.27 17.41
N ALA A 102 -17.70 32.54 17.74
CA ALA A 102 -16.81 33.64 17.40
C ALA A 102 -15.61 33.76 18.37
N ALA A 103 -14.57 32.94 18.16
CA ALA A 103 -13.27 33.13 18.82
C ALA A 103 -12.41 34.16 18.07
N ARG A 104 -11.47 34.82 18.77
CA ARG A 104 -10.53 35.78 18.18
C ARG A 104 -9.51 35.07 17.28
N GLU A 105 -9.21 33.84 17.64
CA GLU A 105 -8.30 32.90 17.01
C GLU A 105 -8.78 32.55 15.59
N CYS A 106 -10.10 32.40 15.39
CA CYS A 106 -10.77 32.14 14.10
C CYS A 106 -10.47 33.14 12.98
N ALA A 107 -10.01 34.35 13.31
CA ALA A 107 -9.64 35.36 12.31
C ALA A 107 -8.38 34.97 11.52
N ASN A 108 -7.47 34.22 12.15
CA ASN A 108 -6.18 33.80 11.57
C ASN A 108 -6.07 32.27 11.39
N ALA A 109 -7.08 31.51 11.83
CA ALA A 109 -7.07 30.06 11.78
C ALA A 109 -6.94 29.55 10.33
N ASN A 110 -6.09 28.55 10.15
CA ASN A 110 -5.89 27.85 8.88
C ASN A 110 -7.20 27.18 8.41
N ARG A 111 -7.56 27.38 7.13
CA ARG A 111 -8.74 26.80 6.46
C ARG A 111 -8.37 25.80 5.37
N THR A 112 -7.13 25.32 5.37
CA THR A 112 -6.66 24.29 4.45
C THR A 112 -7.43 23.00 4.72
N SER A 113 -8.03 22.41 3.69
CA SER A 113 -8.39 20.99 3.72
C SER A 113 -7.17 20.17 3.31
N TYR A 114 -6.90 19.11 4.08
CA TYR A 114 -5.82 18.16 3.80
C TYR A 114 -6.29 16.92 3.06
N ALA A 115 -7.55 16.90 2.62
CA ALA A 115 -8.10 15.84 1.78
C ALA A 115 -7.35 15.79 0.43
N PRO A 116 -6.90 14.61 -0.04
CA PRO A 116 -6.43 14.45 -1.40
C PRO A 116 -7.57 14.67 -2.40
N SER A 117 -7.28 15.09 -3.63
CA SER A 117 -8.34 15.17 -4.65
C SER A 117 -8.76 13.75 -5.07
N THR A 118 -10.05 13.53 -5.36
CA THR A 118 -10.54 12.20 -5.78
C THR A 118 -9.85 11.74 -7.07
N GLN A 119 -9.67 12.64 -8.05
CA GLN A 119 -8.90 12.36 -9.26
C GLN A 119 -7.47 11.90 -8.95
N SER A 120 -6.81 12.48 -7.94
CA SER A 120 -5.48 12.03 -7.53
C SER A 120 -5.48 10.63 -6.91
N LEU A 121 -6.60 10.16 -6.37
CA LEU A 121 -6.74 8.79 -5.90
C LEU A 121 -7.05 7.85 -7.05
N ASP A 122 -7.92 8.23 -7.99
CA ASP A 122 -8.15 7.50 -9.25
C ASP A 122 -6.85 7.33 -10.04
N ASP A 123 -6.06 8.39 -10.21
CA ASP A 123 -4.75 8.37 -10.87
C ASP A 123 -3.78 7.35 -10.20
N LEU A 124 -3.87 7.16 -8.87
CA LEU A 124 -3.06 6.17 -8.14
C LEU A 124 -3.58 4.75 -8.38
N VAL A 125 -4.90 4.55 -8.38
CA VAL A 125 -5.53 3.25 -8.65
C VAL A 125 -5.20 2.79 -10.07
N ASP A 126 -5.35 3.68 -11.06
CA ASP A 126 -5.03 3.42 -12.47
C ASP A 126 -3.54 3.09 -12.65
N LEU A 127 -2.64 3.85 -12.00
CA LEU A 127 -1.19 3.58 -12.07
C LEU A 127 -0.85 2.16 -11.58
N PHE A 128 -1.34 1.75 -10.41
CA PHE A 128 -1.07 0.40 -9.90
C PHE A 128 -1.74 -0.67 -10.78
N ALA A 129 -2.93 -0.39 -11.34
CA ALA A 129 -3.63 -1.29 -12.25
C ALA A 129 -2.88 -1.53 -13.57
N ASP A 130 -2.26 -0.50 -14.15
CA ASP A 130 -1.40 -0.60 -15.34
C ASP A 130 -0.15 -1.49 -15.07
N HIS A 131 0.27 -1.61 -13.81
CA HIS A 131 1.35 -2.50 -13.36
C HIS A 131 0.84 -3.87 -12.84
N GLY A 132 -0.44 -4.19 -13.05
CA GLY A 132 -1.03 -5.47 -12.68
C GLY A 132 -1.33 -5.63 -11.19
N ILE A 133 -1.24 -4.57 -10.38
CA ILE A 133 -1.52 -4.56 -8.94
C ILE A 133 -2.89 -3.94 -8.70
N SER A 134 -3.65 -4.42 -7.73
CA SER A 134 -4.93 -3.84 -7.30
C SER A 134 -4.70 -2.91 -6.10
N LEU A 135 -4.84 -1.60 -6.28
CA LEU A 135 -4.76 -0.64 -5.17
C LEU A 135 -6.18 -0.35 -4.63
N HIS A 136 -6.44 -0.73 -3.39
CA HIS A 136 -7.71 -0.58 -2.68
C HIS A 136 -7.60 0.56 -1.66
N ILE A 137 -8.39 1.62 -1.83
CA ILE A 137 -8.29 2.84 -1.03
C ILE A 137 -9.54 3.05 -0.17
N ASP A 138 -9.34 3.14 1.14
CA ASP A 138 -10.31 3.68 2.10
C ASP A 138 -9.91 5.10 2.49
N ALA A 139 -10.64 6.11 2.01
CA ALA A 139 -10.50 7.50 2.40
C ALA A 139 -11.82 8.07 2.98
N GLY A 140 -12.62 7.21 3.63
CA GLY A 140 -13.90 7.61 4.22
C GLY A 140 -14.98 7.89 3.18
N GLU A 141 -16.02 8.65 3.57
CA GLU A 141 -17.10 9.10 2.67
C GLU A 141 -16.61 9.93 1.46
N HIS A 142 -15.39 10.47 1.54
CA HIS A 142 -14.79 11.31 0.49
C HIS A 142 -14.35 10.50 -0.74
N TYR A 143 -13.85 9.28 -0.53
CA TYR A 143 -13.44 8.38 -1.61
C TYR A 143 -13.26 6.95 -1.13
N THR A 144 -13.80 6.00 -1.89
CA THR A 144 -13.31 4.62 -1.88
C THR A 144 -13.57 3.96 -3.23
N ASN A 145 -12.64 3.11 -3.67
CA ASN A 145 -12.82 2.21 -4.81
C ASN A 145 -13.06 0.76 -4.38
N ILE A 146 -13.16 0.48 -3.06
CA ILE A 146 -13.33 -0.86 -2.51
C ILE A 146 -14.79 -1.31 -2.70
N PRO A 147 -15.10 -2.35 -3.50
CA PRO A 147 -16.46 -2.81 -3.70
C PRO A 147 -17.05 -3.38 -2.40
N ASN A 148 -18.38 -3.27 -2.26
CA ASN A 148 -19.18 -3.75 -1.13
C ASN A 148 -18.82 -3.21 0.27
N TYR A 149 -17.84 -2.31 0.38
CA TYR A 149 -17.34 -1.70 1.60
C TYR A 149 -18.35 -0.69 2.18
N SER A 150 -19.05 -1.07 3.26
CA SER A 150 -20.07 -0.21 3.91
C SER A 150 -19.52 0.67 5.02
N ASP A 151 -18.46 0.24 5.70
CA ASP A 151 -17.96 0.86 6.92
C ASP A 151 -16.58 1.46 6.64
N ALA A 152 -16.58 2.67 6.09
CA ALA A 152 -15.35 3.38 5.76
C ALA A 152 -14.71 3.97 7.03
N HIS A 153 -13.38 3.80 7.16
CA HIS A 153 -12.61 4.17 8.35
C HIS A 153 -11.57 5.26 8.08
N GLY A 154 -11.27 5.56 6.81
CA GLY A 154 -10.45 6.70 6.41
C GLY A 154 -11.21 8.04 6.50
N GLY A 155 -10.61 9.09 5.94
CA GLY A 155 -11.22 10.41 5.84
C GLY A 155 -10.68 11.44 6.82
N GLU A 156 -11.49 12.46 7.15
CA GLU A 156 -11.14 13.51 8.10
C GLU A 156 -11.28 13.02 9.55
N THR A 157 -10.33 12.19 10.00
CA THR A 157 -10.39 11.48 11.29
C THR A 157 -9.45 12.06 12.36
N LEU A 158 -8.62 13.06 12.03
CA LEU A 158 -7.71 13.73 12.97
C LEU A 158 -8.09 15.19 13.19
N GLU A 159 -7.94 15.68 14.41
CA GLU A 159 -8.00 17.12 14.71
C GLU A 159 -6.73 17.85 14.23
N TYR A 160 -6.86 19.11 13.83
CA TYR A 160 -5.75 19.93 13.34
C TYR A 160 -4.57 20.02 14.31
N ARG A 161 -3.35 19.91 13.77
CA ARG A 161 -2.08 20.17 14.46
C ARG A 161 -1.06 20.81 13.51
N ASP A 162 -0.50 21.96 13.92
CA ASP A 162 0.61 22.64 13.21
C ASP A 162 1.88 21.77 13.10
N SER A 163 2.02 20.74 13.92
CA SER A 163 3.01 19.68 13.71
C SER A 163 2.48 18.31 14.12
N TYR A 164 2.55 17.38 13.19
CA TYR A 164 2.15 15.99 13.40
C TYR A 164 3.10 15.27 14.37
N PHE A 165 4.41 15.37 14.15
CA PHE A 165 5.39 14.71 14.99
C PHE A 165 5.65 15.49 16.28
N ASP A 166 5.57 14.76 17.40
CA ASP A 166 5.91 15.27 18.73
C ASP A 166 7.43 15.41 18.87
N PRO A 167 7.99 16.62 19.04
CA PRO A 167 9.43 16.84 19.10
C PRO A 167 10.11 16.23 20.34
N SER A 168 9.34 15.69 21.30
CA SER A 168 9.86 14.92 22.44
C SER A 168 10.04 13.42 22.15
N LYS A 169 9.65 12.94 20.97
CA LYS A 169 9.67 11.52 20.57
C LYS A 169 10.38 11.33 19.24
N PHE A 170 10.89 10.12 19.01
CA PHE A 170 11.30 9.70 17.67
C PHE A 170 10.05 9.46 16.80
N GLU A 171 10.11 9.93 15.56
CA GLU A 171 8.97 10.01 14.64
C GLU A 171 8.44 8.64 14.23
N ALA A 172 9.34 7.65 14.14
CA ALA A 172 8.98 6.25 13.94
C ALA A 172 7.98 5.74 14.99
N PHE A 173 8.02 6.23 16.24
CA PHE A 173 7.00 5.86 17.24
C PHE A 173 5.63 6.47 16.92
N GLN A 174 5.57 7.65 16.31
CA GLN A 174 4.30 8.26 15.91
C GLN A 174 3.71 7.54 14.69
N LEU A 175 4.54 7.13 13.73
CA LEU A 175 4.13 6.27 12.61
C LEU A 175 3.68 4.88 13.09
N ILE A 176 4.43 4.23 14.00
CA ILE A 176 4.00 2.98 14.64
C ILE A 176 2.68 3.16 15.40
N ASN A 177 2.43 4.31 16.04
CA ASN A 177 1.13 4.59 16.64
C ASN A 177 0.00 4.70 15.59
N THR A 178 0.28 5.22 14.40
CA THR A 178 -0.68 5.20 13.27
C THR A 178 -1.07 3.77 12.91
N ILE A 179 -0.10 2.86 12.80
CA ILE A 179 -0.36 1.42 12.61
C ILE A 179 -1.21 0.87 13.76
N ASN A 180 -0.79 1.10 15.01
CA ASN A 180 -1.50 0.57 16.18
C ASN A 180 -2.94 1.10 16.32
N ASN A 181 -3.23 2.31 15.83
CA ASN A 181 -4.56 2.91 15.87
C ASN A 181 -5.57 2.21 14.93
N LEU A 182 -5.11 1.43 13.94
CA LEU A 182 -5.98 0.59 13.13
C LEU A 182 -6.44 -0.68 13.86
N GLY A 183 -5.86 -1.01 15.02
CA GLY A 183 -6.08 -2.29 15.69
C GLY A 183 -5.64 -3.45 14.79
N ASP A 184 -6.41 -4.53 14.79
CA ASP A 184 -6.07 -5.70 13.97
C ASP A 184 -6.26 -5.44 12.46
N ARG A 185 -6.98 -4.39 12.03
CA ARG A 185 -7.04 -4.00 10.59
C ARG A 185 -5.68 -3.61 10.01
N ALA A 186 -4.67 -3.35 10.84
CA ALA A 186 -3.27 -3.18 10.42
C ALA A 186 -2.64 -4.44 9.78
N ASN A 187 -3.31 -5.58 9.89
CA ASN A 187 -3.00 -6.86 9.25
C ASN A 187 -3.41 -6.90 7.76
N ILE A 188 -4.14 -5.88 7.29
CA ILE A 188 -4.65 -5.73 5.92
C ILE A 188 -4.23 -4.35 5.37
N PHE A 189 -4.51 -3.27 6.10
CA PHE A 189 -4.35 -1.90 5.62
C PHE A 189 -2.98 -1.28 5.95
N ARG A 190 -2.47 -0.51 4.98
CA ARG A 190 -1.32 0.40 5.11
C ARG A 190 -1.83 1.85 5.37
N PRO A 191 -1.70 2.41 6.59
CA PRO A 191 -2.30 3.70 6.88
C PRO A 191 -1.41 4.90 6.52
N GLY A 192 -1.94 5.78 5.67
CA GLY A 192 -1.42 7.11 5.41
C GLY A 192 -2.14 8.19 6.22
N VAL A 193 -1.42 9.23 6.64
CA VAL A 193 -1.99 10.43 7.26
C VAL A 193 -1.54 11.68 6.52
N LEU A 194 -2.46 12.56 6.13
CA LEU A 194 -2.18 13.88 5.55
C LEU A 194 -2.42 15.01 6.58
N GLY A 195 -1.62 16.07 6.53
CA GLY A 195 -1.79 17.21 7.42
C GLY A 195 -0.87 18.39 7.09
N ASP A 196 -0.69 19.30 8.05
CA ASP A 196 0.25 20.43 7.94
C ASP A 196 1.70 19.94 8.11
N ARG A 197 2.55 20.64 8.85
CA ARG A 197 3.97 20.31 8.96
C ARG A 197 4.23 18.97 9.62
N MET A 198 5.29 18.31 9.18
CA MET A 198 5.94 17.25 9.97
C MET A 198 6.40 17.80 11.33
N ARG A 199 7.12 18.93 11.30
CA ARG A 199 7.83 19.53 12.44
C ARG A 199 7.78 21.05 12.35
N ALA A 200 7.88 21.73 13.50
CA ALA A 200 7.92 23.19 13.56
C ALA A 200 9.04 23.77 12.67
N GLY A 201 8.66 24.63 11.72
CA GLY A 201 9.58 25.27 10.78
C GLY A 201 10.16 24.38 9.67
N SER A 202 9.69 23.13 9.53
CA SER A 202 10.06 22.25 8.42
C SER A 202 9.12 22.43 7.22
N ASN A 203 9.70 22.34 6.02
CA ASN A 203 8.98 22.26 4.74
C ASN A 203 9.21 20.90 4.05
N ALA A 204 9.67 19.88 4.78
CA ALA A 204 9.72 18.52 4.26
C ALA A 204 8.30 18.01 3.98
N THR A 205 8.12 17.25 2.90
CA THR A 205 6.80 16.89 2.36
C THR A 205 6.27 15.55 2.82
N GLY A 206 7.08 14.69 3.45
CA GLY A 206 6.58 13.46 4.06
C GLY A 206 7.62 12.69 4.87
N LEU A 207 7.14 11.60 5.48
CA LEU A 207 7.97 10.59 6.15
C LEU A 207 7.23 9.26 6.27
N SER A 208 7.91 8.18 5.94
CA SER A 208 7.38 6.81 5.94
C SER A 208 8.30 5.81 6.62
N LEU A 209 7.75 4.65 7.00
CA LEU A 209 8.53 3.51 7.44
C LEU A 209 8.90 2.64 6.22
N VAL A 210 10.20 2.45 5.97
CA VAL A 210 10.66 1.66 4.82
C VAL A 210 10.41 0.17 5.04
N GLY A 211 9.51 -0.43 4.25
CA GLY A 211 9.11 -1.85 4.35
C GLY A 211 8.17 -2.16 5.53
N ASP A 212 7.43 -1.17 6.03
CA ASP A 212 6.40 -1.32 7.06
C ASP A 212 5.21 -0.38 6.71
N ASN A 213 4.07 -0.51 7.38
CA ASN A 213 2.76 -0.15 6.81
C ASN A 213 2.41 1.35 6.75
N SER A 214 3.10 2.25 7.45
CA SER A 214 2.58 3.62 7.70
C SER A 214 3.43 4.77 7.20
N PHE A 215 2.76 5.83 6.75
CA PHE A 215 3.39 7.06 6.29
C PHE A 215 2.61 8.33 6.65
N TYR A 216 3.29 9.48 6.53
CA TYR A 216 2.73 10.82 6.68
C TYR A 216 3.08 11.71 5.49
N VAL A 217 2.09 12.45 4.98
CA VAL A 217 2.23 13.47 3.93
C VAL A 217 1.97 14.85 4.54
N ALA A 218 2.91 15.76 4.33
CA ALA A 218 2.87 17.12 4.81
C ALA A 218 2.54 18.08 3.67
N ASN A 219 1.50 18.91 3.86
CA ASN A 219 1.21 20.05 3.01
C ASN A 219 1.25 21.36 3.84
N PRO A 220 2.45 21.87 4.18
CA PRO A 220 2.58 23.03 5.07
C PRO A 220 1.73 24.23 4.64
N GLY A 221 0.72 24.58 5.44
CA GLY A 221 -0.24 25.65 5.13
C GLY A 221 -0.99 25.53 3.79
N GLY A 222 -1.16 24.32 3.24
CA GLY A 222 -1.93 24.09 2.01
C GLY A 222 -1.26 24.59 0.72
N MET A 223 0.07 24.76 0.72
CA MET A 223 0.81 25.35 -0.40
C MET A 223 1.05 24.40 -1.59
N ALA A 224 1.01 23.08 -1.39
CA ALA A 224 1.18 22.09 -2.45
C ALA A 224 -0.12 21.93 -3.26
N ASN A 225 0.01 21.79 -4.59
CA ASN A 225 -1.10 21.50 -5.47
C ASN A 225 -1.50 20.00 -5.44
N ALA A 226 -2.61 19.63 -6.09
CA ALA A 226 -3.12 18.26 -6.07
C ALA A 226 -2.12 17.22 -6.65
N GLU A 227 -1.39 17.57 -7.71
CA GLU A 227 -0.37 16.69 -8.32
C GLU A 227 0.83 16.47 -7.39
N GLN A 228 1.28 17.53 -6.69
CA GLN A 228 2.34 17.45 -5.70
C GLN A 228 1.94 16.60 -4.49
N VAL A 229 0.69 16.72 -4.04
CA VAL A 229 0.13 15.85 -2.98
C VAL A 229 0.04 14.41 -3.48
N ARG A 230 -0.51 14.16 -4.68
CA ARG A 230 -0.60 12.83 -5.31
C ARG A 230 0.77 12.15 -5.39
N ASN A 231 1.75 12.83 -5.96
CA ASN A 231 3.09 12.28 -6.10
C ASN A 231 3.77 12.08 -4.74
N THR A 232 3.46 12.89 -3.73
CA THR A 232 3.98 12.67 -2.37
C THR A 232 3.30 11.48 -1.69
N ILE A 233 2.00 11.24 -1.91
CA ILE A 233 1.35 9.97 -1.50
C ILE A 233 2.08 8.80 -2.16
N LEU A 234 2.33 8.85 -3.47
CA LEU A 234 3.06 7.79 -4.19
C LEU A 234 4.48 7.58 -3.63
N HIS A 235 5.24 8.65 -3.38
CA HIS A 235 6.58 8.60 -2.80
C HIS A 235 6.58 7.92 -1.41
N GLU A 236 5.72 8.40 -0.51
CA GLU A 236 5.66 7.93 0.87
C GLU A 236 5.05 6.52 0.98
N PHE A 237 4.16 6.15 0.07
CA PHE A 237 3.66 4.79 -0.07
C PHE A 237 4.73 3.85 -0.65
N GLY A 238 5.54 4.31 -1.61
CA GLY A 238 6.67 3.55 -2.17
C GLY A 238 7.71 3.15 -1.11
N HIS A 239 7.91 3.98 -0.10
CA HIS A 239 8.67 3.59 1.09
C HIS A 239 8.04 2.41 1.84
N THR A 240 6.72 2.39 2.05
CA THR A 240 6.05 1.22 2.69
C THR A 240 6.28 -0.07 1.89
N LEU A 241 6.41 0.06 0.57
CA LEU A 241 6.76 -1.00 -0.38
C LEU A 241 8.28 -1.21 -0.54
N GLY A 242 9.10 -0.78 0.43
CA GLY A 242 10.53 -1.09 0.49
C GLY A 242 11.44 -0.24 -0.41
N LEU A 243 10.93 0.79 -1.09
CA LEU A 243 11.76 1.72 -1.88
C LEU A 243 12.49 2.74 -1.00
N ARG A 244 13.61 3.26 -1.50
CA ARG A 244 14.37 4.41 -0.97
C ARG A 244 14.58 5.44 -2.09
N HIS A 245 15.16 6.60 -1.76
CA HIS A 245 15.42 7.68 -2.74
C HIS A 245 16.39 7.34 -3.90
N TRP A 246 16.86 6.08 -3.99
CA TRP A 246 17.73 5.54 -5.02
C TRP A 246 17.28 4.16 -5.52
N GLY A 247 16.06 3.73 -5.22
CA GLY A 247 15.52 2.43 -5.60
C GLY A 247 15.31 1.47 -4.43
N ALA A 248 14.98 0.22 -4.74
CA ALA A 248 14.66 -0.81 -3.76
C ALA A 248 15.77 -1.01 -2.70
N GLN A 249 15.36 -1.07 -1.42
CA GLN A 249 16.27 -0.92 -0.29
C GLN A 249 17.39 -1.97 -0.19
N GLU A 250 17.24 -3.13 -0.83
CA GLU A 250 18.25 -4.19 -0.81
C GLU A 250 19.50 -3.87 -1.64
N PHE A 251 19.38 -3.01 -2.67
CA PHE A 251 20.50 -2.60 -3.53
C PHE A 251 21.21 -1.33 -3.06
N VAL A 252 20.49 -0.43 -2.37
CA VAL A 252 20.97 0.93 -2.04
C VAL A 252 21.06 1.23 -0.54
N ARG A 253 21.08 0.18 0.29
CA ARG A 253 21.11 0.33 1.76
C ARG A 253 22.37 0.98 2.33
N ASP A 254 23.45 1.02 1.55
CA ASP A 254 24.72 1.67 1.88
C ASP A 254 24.78 3.15 1.44
N ILE A 255 23.86 3.59 0.58
CA ILE A 255 23.69 5.01 0.27
C ILE A 255 23.07 5.69 1.49
N VAL A 256 23.73 6.74 1.97
CA VAL A 256 23.34 7.48 3.18
C VAL A 256 22.38 8.61 2.82
N GLU A 257 21.40 8.85 3.69
CA GLU A 257 20.43 9.93 3.51
C GLU A 257 21.12 11.30 3.31
N GLY A 258 20.58 12.12 2.40
CA GLY A 258 21.21 13.36 1.96
C GLY A 258 22.43 13.21 1.03
N SER A 259 22.72 11.99 0.52
CA SER A 259 23.59 11.83 -0.65
C SER A 259 22.98 12.52 -1.89
N PRO A 260 23.77 12.88 -2.92
CA PRO A 260 23.20 13.39 -4.17
C PRO A 260 22.20 12.41 -4.80
N MET A 261 21.12 12.97 -5.34
CA MET A 261 20.23 12.24 -6.24
C MET A 261 21.00 11.81 -7.50
N GLN A 262 20.57 10.71 -8.12
CA GLN A 262 21.28 10.11 -9.25
C GLN A 262 20.42 10.22 -10.51
N ALA A 263 20.90 10.98 -11.50
CA ALA A 263 20.15 11.30 -12.72
C ALA A 263 19.76 10.09 -13.61
N GLY A 264 20.25 8.88 -13.29
CA GLY A 264 19.79 7.64 -13.92
C GLY A 264 18.55 7.03 -13.25
N TYR A 265 18.14 7.51 -12.08
CA TYR A 265 17.00 7.01 -11.33
C TYR A 265 15.76 7.88 -11.60
N GLN A 266 14.99 7.51 -12.62
CA GLN A 266 13.76 8.20 -12.99
C GLN A 266 12.58 7.59 -12.24
N SER A 267 12.29 8.11 -11.04
CA SER A 267 11.26 7.63 -10.13
C SER A 267 10.76 8.78 -9.27
N VAL A 268 9.49 8.77 -8.85
CA VAL A 268 8.96 9.73 -7.87
C VAL A 268 9.74 9.70 -6.55
N MET A 269 10.42 8.57 -6.25
CA MET A 269 11.31 8.41 -5.10
C MET A 269 12.56 9.30 -5.17
N ASN A 270 12.97 9.72 -6.37
CA ASN A 270 14.07 10.68 -6.56
C ASN A 270 13.56 12.10 -6.29
N TYR A 271 14.18 12.84 -5.36
CA TYR A 271 13.77 14.22 -5.04
C TYR A 271 13.93 15.21 -6.19
N ASP A 272 14.75 14.93 -7.20
CA ASP A 272 14.81 15.74 -8.43
C ASP A 272 13.57 15.54 -9.32
N HIS A 273 12.75 14.51 -9.06
CA HIS A 273 11.59 14.09 -9.85
C HIS A 273 10.26 13.99 -9.08
N GLN A 274 10.28 14.13 -7.75
CA GLN A 274 9.11 13.96 -6.87
C GLN A 274 7.87 14.75 -7.34
N PHE A 275 8.02 15.95 -7.91
CA PHE A 275 6.89 16.82 -8.27
C PHE A 275 6.59 16.92 -9.77
N ASP A 276 7.42 16.33 -10.65
CA ASP A 276 7.22 16.40 -12.11
C ASP A 276 7.15 15.02 -12.80
N TYR A 277 7.40 13.93 -12.06
CA TYR A 277 7.25 12.55 -12.53
C TYR A 277 6.29 11.76 -11.63
N PHE A 278 5.24 11.21 -12.23
CA PHE A 278 4.22 10.39 -11.55
C PHE A 278 4.32 8.93 -12.00
N ASN A 279 5.39 8.25 -11.57
CA ASN A 279 5.58 6.80 -11.66
C ASN A 279 6.75 6.40 -10.74
N TYR A 280 6.89 5.11 -10.41
CA TYR A 280 8.17 4.55 -9.97
C TYR A 280 9.08 4.27 -11.19
N SER A 281 10.32 3.81 -10.96
CA SER A 281 11.25 3.52 -12.06
C SER A 281 10.84 2.29 -12.86
N GLU A 282 10.52 2.50 -14.13
CA GLU A 282 10.27 1.46 -15.16
C GLU A 282 11.53 0.70 -15.59
N GLN A 283 12.71 1.22 -15.26
CA GLN A 283 13.99 0.71 -15.76
C GLN A 283 15.03 0.64 -14.66
N GLY A 284 15.88 -0.38 -14.73
CA GLY A 284 17.05 -0.48 -13.88
C GLY A 284 18.17 0.47 -14.32
N TYR A 285 18.95 0.95 -13.36
CA TYR A 285 20.06 1.88 -13.58
C TYR A 285 21.31 1.47 -12.79
N PHE A 286 22.46 2.08 -13.10
CA PHE A 286 23.70 1.86 -12.34
C PHE A 286 23.90 2.96 -11.30
N ALA A 287 23.65 2.63 -10.03
CA ALA A 287 23.90 3.50 -8.91
C ALA A 287 25.38 3.58 -8.55
N ASP A 288 25.88 4.79 -8.29
CA ASP A 288 27.13 5.00 -7.56
C ASP A 288 26.87 4.89 -6.05
N THR A 289 27.40 3.84 -5.41
CA THR A 289 27.31 3.61 -3.97
C THR A 289 28.69 3.70 -3.30
N PRO A 290 28.78 3.82 -1.97
CA PRO A 290 30.05 3.72 -1.25
C PRO A 290 30.82 2.41 -1.48
N ALA A 291 30.13 1.31 -1.82
CA ALA A 291 30.75 0.03 -2.18
C ALA A 291 31.21 -0.05 -3.65
N GLY A 292 30.79 0.88 -4.52
CA GLY A 292 31.12 0.92 -5.95
C GLY A 292 29.88 1.10 -6.83
N LYS A 293 29.97 0.78 -8.12
CA LYS A 293 28.80 0.76 -9.00
C LYS A 293 27.97 -0.50 -8.79
N VAL A 294 26.69 -0.33 -8.46
CA VAL A 294 25.71 -1.40 -8.28
C VAL A 294 24.62 -1.25 -9.35
N PHE A 295 24.14 -2.36 -9.91
CA PHE A 295 22.93 -2.35 -10.74
C PHE A 295 21.72 -2.38 -9.81
N VAL A 296 20.88 -1.35 -9.89
CA VAL A 296 19.59 -1.27 -9.21
C VAL A 296 18.52 -1.60 -10.27
N PRO A 297 17.63 -2.59 -10.05
CA PRO A 297 16.55 -2.92 -10.98
C PRO A 297 15.50 -1.80 -11.11
N ALA A 298 14.48 -2.03 -11.94
CA ALA A 298 13.26 -1.23 -11.90
C ALA A 298 12.62 -1.32 -10.50
N ASP A 299 11.89 -0.28 -10.10
CA ASP A 299 11.24 -0.24 -8.79
C ASP A 299 10.06 -1.23 -8.74
N TRP A 300 9.26 -1.28 -9.81
CA TRP A 300 8.12 -2.20 -9.95
C TRP A 300 8.53 -3.68 -9.82
N ASP A 301 9.71 -4.05 -10.33
CA ASP A 301 10.28 -5.40 -10.20
C ASP A 301 10.64 -5.78 -8.74
N LYS A 302 10.64 -4.82 -7.81
CA LYS A 302 11.27 -4.92 -6.49
C LYS A 302 10.47 -4.32 -5.33
N LEU A 303 9.16 -4.09 -5.54
CA LEU A 303 8.24 -3.72 -4.47
C LEU A 303 8.18 -4.83 -3.41
N GLN A 304 8.27 -4.44 -2.15
CA GLN A 304 8.13 -5.32 -0.98
C GLN A 304 6.69 -5.18 -0.47
N MET A 305 5.77 -5.86 -1.14
CA MET A 305 4.34 -5.83 -0.82
C MET A 305 4.10 -6.58 0.50
N ALA A 306 4.45 -7.86 0.55
CA ALA A 306 4.43 -8.65 1.79
C ALA A 306 5.39 -8.09 2.86
N ASN A 307 4.95 -8.08 4.12
CA ASN A 307 5.79 -7.76 5.28
C ASN A 307 5.32 -8.50 6.55
N THR A 308 5.95 -8.23 7.70
CA THR A 308 5.70 -8.98 8.95
C THR A 308 4.36 -8.68 9.64
N ARG A 309 3.54 -7.77 9.11
CA ARG A 309 2.21 -7.44 9.64
C ARG A 309 1.08 -7.91 8.73
N ILE A 310 1.22 -7.72 7.43
CA ILE A 310 0.20 -8.12 6.46
C ILE A 310 0.06 -9.64 6.48
N GLY A 311 -1.18 -10.15 6.49
CA GLY A 311 -1.49 -11.58 6.48
C GLY A 311 -0.94 -12.40 7.66
N ALA A 312 -0.49 -11.76 8.74
CA ALA A 312 0.33 -12.41 9.77
C ALA A 312 -0.48 -13.23 10.78
N TYR A 313 -1.71 -12.79 11.11
CA TYR A 313 -2.55 -13.45 12.11
C TYR A 313 -4.03 -13.45 11.73
N ALA A 314 -4.68 -14.61 11.88
CA ALA A 314 -6.14 -14.73 11.89
C ALA A 314 -6.62 -15.45 13.15
N GLU A 315 -7.86 -15.13 13.55
CA GLU A 315 -8.65 -15.93 14.48
C GLU A 315 -9.22 -17.15 13.77
N SER A 316 -9.84 -16.92 12.60
CA SER A 316 -10.41 -17.97 11.75
C SER A 316 -10.52 -17.53 10.30
N ILE A 317 -10.77 -18.49 9.41
CA ILE A 317 -11.02 -18.28 7.98
C ILE A 317 -12.53 -18.30 7.73
N GLY A 318 -13.02 -17.41 6.88
CA GLY A 318 -14.43 -17.23 6.58
C GLY A 318 -14.92 -15.84 6.99
N ALA A 319 -15.14 -14.97 6.01
CA ALA A 319 -15.93 -13.76 6.13
C ALA A 319 -16.58 -13.46 4.77
N ARG A 320 -17.84 -13.04 4.80
CA ARG A 320 -18.62 -12.64 3.62
C ARG A 320 -19.57 -11.52 3.98
N VAL A 321 -19.80 -10.60 3.04
CA VAL A 321 -20.88 -9.63 3.14
C VAL A 321 -22.20 -10.37 3.00
N ASP A 322 -23.04 -10.33 4.03
CA ASP A 322 -24.43 -10.76 3.93
C ASP A 322 -25.21 -9.77 3.04
N ILE A 323 -25.17 -10.00 1.73
CA ILE A 323 -25.84 -9.16 0.70
C ILE A 323 -27.38 -9.11 0.90
N ALA A 324 -27.94 -10.00 1.72
CA ALA A 324 -29.37 -10.05 2.05
C ALA A 324 -29.90 -8.73 2.65
N ASP A 325 -29.12 -8.02 3.47
CA ASP A 325 -29.58 -6.83 4.20
C ASP A 325 -29.42 -5.52 3.41
N LYS A 326 -28.76 -5.53 2.23
CA LYS A 326 -28.56 -4.34 1.39
C LYS A 326 -29.65 -4.16 0.31
N ALA A 327 -30.71 -4.98 0.33
CA ALA A 327 -31.81 -4.94 -0.65
C ALA A 327 -33.05 -4.13 -0.20
N GLU A 328 -33.06 -3.52 0.99
CA GLU A 328 -34.23 -2.79 1.54
C GLU A 328 -34.17 -1.24 1.40
N VAL A 329 -33.69 -0.69 0.28
CA VAL A 329 -34.04 0.70 -0.12
C VAL A 329 -34.15 0.87 -1.64
N GLU A 330 -35.33 0.57 -2.21
CA GLU A 330 -36.05 1.43 -3.17
C GLU A 330 -37.39 0.75 -3.58
N GLU A 331 -38.32 0.64 -2.63
CA GLU A 331 -39.72 0.36 -2.98
C GLU A 331 -40.35 1.65 -3.53
N ILE A 332 -40.13 1.89 -4.82
CA ILE A 332 -40.81 2.97 -5.55
C ILE A 332 -42.31 2.60 -5.63
N GLU A 333 -43.16 3.31 -4.87
CA GLU A 333 -44.62 3.15 -4.93
C GLU A 333 -45.12 3.35 -6.38
N GLN A 334 -45.39 2.26 -7.08
CA GLN A 334 -46.13 2.27 -8.34
C GLN A 334 -47.64 2.22 -8.03
N PRO A 335 -48.46 3.12 -8.59
CA PRO A 335 -49.89 3.12 -8.33
C PRO A 335 -50.55 1.88 -8.94
N GLU A 336 -51.42 1.21 -8.18
CA GLU A 336 -52.12 -0.02 -8.59
C GLU A 336 -52.96 0.19 -9.87
N GLU A 337 -52.57 -0.47 -10.97
CA GLU A 337 -53.43 -0.62 -12.15
C GLU A 337 -54.26 -1.91 -12.02
N VAL A 338 -55.57 -1.74 -11.79
CA VAL A 338 -56.52 -2.85 -11.67
C VAL A 338 -56.82 -3.43 -13.06
N VAL A 339 -56.24 -4.60 -13.37
CA VAL A 339 -56.57 -5.37 -14.58
C VAL A 339 -57.49 -6.54 -14.22
N GLU A 340 -58.72 -6.49 -14.72
CA GLU A 340 -59.77 -7.49 -14.50
C GLU A 340 -59.50 -8.77 -15.32
N VAL A 341 -59.43 -9.93 -14.66
CA VAL A 341 -59.05 -11.20 -15.30
C VAL A 341 -60.27 -11.89 -15.93
N GLU A 342 -60.39 -11.80 -17.25
CA GLU A 342 -61.36 -12.60 -18.01
C GLU A 342 -60.79 -14.01 -18.34
N LYS A 343 -61.66 -15.02 -18.31
CA LYS A 343 -61.30 -16.45 -18.26
C LYS A 343 -61.35 -17.07 -19.67
N PRO A 344 -60.33 -17.81 -20.13
CA PRO A 344 -60.27 -18.28 -21.52
C PRO A 344 -61.21 -19.47 -21.80
N GLU A 345 -61.82 -19.48 -22.99
CA GLU A 345 -62.53 -20.62 -23.57
C GLU A 345 -61.58 -21.58 -24.32
N PRO A 346 -61.94 -22.87 -24.50
CA PRO A 346 -61.04 -23.89 -25.01
C PRO A 346 -60.89 -23.89 -26.55
N VAL A 347 -59.69 -24.22 -27.04
CA VAL A 347 -59.33 -24.28 -28.46
C VAL A 347 -59.22 -25.74 -28.94
N GLU A 348 -59.76 -26.04 -30.13
CA GLU A 348 -59.69 -27.38 -30.77
C GLU A 348 -58.37 -27.62 -31.54
N VAL A 349 -58.14 -28.88 -31.94
CA VAL A 349 -56.82 -29.43 -32.32
C VAL A 349 -56.68 -29.71 -33.82
N ALA A 350 -55.62 -29.19 -34.45
CA ALA A 350 -54.96 -29.62 -35.71
C ALA A 350 -53.71 -28.72 -35.92
N ASP A 351 -52.59 -29.11 -36.54
CA ASP A 351 -52.19 -30.35 -37.23
C ASP A 351 -50.65 -30.54 -37.17
N VAL A 352 -50.12 -31.64 -37.71
CA VAL A 352 -48.75 -32.17 -37.50
C VAL A 352 -47.68 -31.62 -38.49
N HIS A 353 -46.39 -31.73 -38.10
CA HIS A 353 -45.09 -31.81 -38.87
C HIS A 353 -44.08 -30.70 -38.50
N GLU A 354 -42.76 -30.91 -38.39
CA GLU A 354 -41.90 -32.10 -38.59
C GLU A 354 -40.65 -32.00 -37.67
N MET A 355 -39.98 -33.12 -37.33
CA MET A 355 -38.65 -33.09 -36.68
C MET A 355 -37.56 -33.37 -37.71
N VAL A 356 -36.38 -32.73 -37.58
CA VAL A 356 -35.17 -33.07 -38.34
C VAL A 356 -33.98 -33.23 -37.39
N GLU A 357 -33.07 -34.13 -37.75
CA GLU A 357 -32.16 -34.86 -36.85
C GLU A 357 -30.83 -34.16 -36.50
N LEU A 358 -30.16 -34.74 -35.50
CA LEU A 358 -28.77 -34.50 -35.10
C LEU A 358 -27.76 -35.15 -36.07
N VAL A 359 -26.55 -34.58 -36.17
CA VAL A 359 -25.36 -35.26 -36.73
C VAL A 359 -24.12 -34.91 -35.89
N PRO A 360 -23.25 -35.87 -35.50
CA PRO A 360 -22.14 -35.64 -34.56
C PRO A 360 -20.79 -35.32 -35.23
N ALA A 361 -19.77 -35.12 -34.38
CA ALA A 361 -18.43 -34.60 -34.69
C ALA A 361 -17.47 -35.54 -35.44
N GLU A 362 -16.36 -34.98 -35.93
CA GLU A 362 -15.15 -35.75 -36.30
C GLU A 362 -13.86 -34.95 -36.02
N GLU A 363 -12.75 -35.66 -35.87
CA GLU A 363 -11.48 -35.30 -35.21
C GLU A 363 -10.29 -35.57 -36.15
N ILE A 364 -9.29 -34.68 -36.24
CA ILE A 364 -8.01 -34.97 -36.96
C ILE A 364 -6.82 -34.24 -36.28
N ALA A 365 -5.68 -34.92 -36.15
CA ALA A 365 -4.44 -34.45 -35.51
C ALA A 365 -3.17 -34.59 -36.40
N ASP A 366 -2.03 -34.13 -35.86
CA ASP A 366 -0.60 -34.42 -36.18
C ASP A 366 0.13 -33.81 -37.42
N GLU A 367 1.02 -32.83 -37.14
CA GLU A 367 2.52 -32.84 -37.28
C GLU A 367 3.28 -33.24 -38.60
N PRO A 368 4.63 -33.04 -38.76
CA PRO A 368 5.51 -31.86 -38.50
C PRO A 368 6.69 -31.66 -39.56
N ALA A 369 7.77 -30.94 -39.17
CA ALA A 369 9.17 -30.87 -39.73
C ALA A 369 9.46 -29.94 -40.96
N ALA A 370 10.67 -29.41 -41.28
CA ALA A 370 12.07 -29.47 -40.76
C ALA A 370 12.87 -28.15 -41.18
N GLU A 371 13.81 -27.55 -40.43
CA GLU A 371 15.29 -27.75 -40.21
C GLU A 371 16.35 -27.17 -41.22
N ALA A 372 17.56 -26.83 -40.67
CA ALA A 372 18.94 -26.72 -41.24
C ALA A 372 19.61 -25.30 -41.29
N GLU A 373 20.60 -24.95 -40.43
CA GLU A 373 22.10 -25.09 -40.52
C GLU A 373 22.84 -23.78 -40.97
N ALA A 374 24.09 -23.38 -40.59
CA ALA A 374 25.18 -23.92 -39.74
C ALA A 374 26.07 -22.79 -39.05
N GLN A 375 27.42 -22.90 -39.03
CA GLN A 375 28.42 -22.04 -38.30
C GLN A 375 29.75 -21.81 -39.12
N PRO A 376 30.98 -21.56 -38.58
CA PRO A 376 31.55 -20.61 -37.56
C PRO A 376 32.85 -19.85 -38.03
N GLY A 377 33.49 -19.01 -37.17
CA GLY A 377 34.98 -18.85 -37.23
C GLY A 377 35.75 -17.63 -36.62
N VAL A 378 36.74 -17.94 -35.75
CA VAL A 378 38.10 -17.30 -35.56
C VAL A 378 38.31 -16.08 -34.60
N VAL A 379 39.36 -16.21 -33.76
CA VAL A 379 40.04 -15.18 -32.91
C VAL A 379 41.54 -15.13 -33.33
N PRO A 380 42.34 -14.04 -33.12
CA PRO A 380 43.22 -13.99 -31.92
C PRO A 380 43.74 -12.60 -31.43
N ALA A 381 44.23 -12.58 -30.15
CA ALA A 381 45.35 -11.76 -29.61
C ALA A 381 45.26 -10.20 -29.54
N LYS A 382 46.04 -9.44 -28.74
CA LYS A 382 46.79 -9.60 -27.44
C LYS A 382 47.49 -8.24 -27.13
N ALA A 383 47.79 -7.95 -25.85
CA ALA A 383 48.68 -6.86 -25.34
C ALA A 383 48.09 -5.41 -25.41
N GLU A 384 48.49 -4.42 -24.59
CA GLU A 384 49.53 -4.33 -23.54
C GLU A 384 49.19 -3.22 -22.49
N GLN A 385 49.59 -3.40 -21.23
CA GLN A 385 49.80 -2.33 -20.22
C GLN A 385 51.24 -1.76 -20.39
N PRO A 386 51.73 -0.64 -19.75
CA PRO A 386 51.47 -0.22 -18.35
C PRO A 386 51.63 1.31 -18.02
N VAL A 387 51.74 1.60 -16.70
CA VAL A 387 52.35 2.78 -16.02
C VAL A 387 51.40 3.98 -15.76
N LYS A 388 50.90 4.15 -14.51
CA LYS A 388 51.39 5.02 -13.39
C LYS A 388 51.54 6.51 -13.76
N ASP A 389 51.18 7.51 -12.95
CA ASP A 389 51.49 7.72 -11.53
C ASP A 389 50.47 8.67 -10.84
N ASP A 390 50.21 8.41 -9.56
CA ASP A 390 49.73 9.38 -8.54
C ASP A 390 50.89 10.35 -8.17
N PRO A 391 50.67 11.59 -7.66
CA PRO A 391 49.87 11.78 -6.44
C PRO A 391 49.16 13.14 -6.21
N LYS A 392 48.24 13.11 -5.23
CA LYS A 392 47.96 14.09 -4.15
C LYS A 392 48.38 15.57 -4.33
N VAL A 393 47.50 16.50 -3.91
CA VAL A 393 47.69 17.30 -2.67
C VAL A 393 46.42 18.08 -2.28
N GLU A 394 46.29 18.32 -0.98
CA GLU A 394 45.22 19.05 -0.29
C GLU A 394 45.27 20.57 -0.55
N ALA A 395 44.15 21.31 -0.36
CA ALA A 395 44.07 22.37 0.67
C ALA A 395 42.78 23.21 0.65
N LYS A 396 42.35 23.57 1.86
CA LYS A 396 41.26 24.47 2.27
C LYS A 396 41.42 25.92 1.76
N ALA A 397 40.31 26.64 1.65
CA ALA A 397 40.21 28.04 2.10
C ALA A 397 38.75 28.46 2.40
N GLU A 398 38.54 29.14 3.54
CA GLU A 398 37.26 29.79 3.91
C GLU A 398 37.29 31.29 3.55
N ALA A 399 36.14 31.92 3.30
CA ALA A 399 35.96 33.36 3.48
C ALA A 399 34.49 33.76 3.74
N LYS A 400 34.26 34.63 4.74
CA LYS A 400 32.97 35.26 5.08
C LYS A 400 33.04 36.77 4.89
N VAL A 401 32.01 37.43 4.34
CA VAL A 401 31.74 38.88 4.54
C VAL A 401 30.22 39.14 4.60
N LYS A 402 29.80 40.16 5.36
CA LYS A 402 28.40 40.53 5.65
C LYS A 402 27.93 41.79 4.89
N VAL A 403 26.69 41.74 4.38
CA VAL A 403 25.54 42.67 4.53
C VAL A 403 25.76 44.21 4.56
N GLU A 404 25.04 44.92 3.67
CA GLU A 404 24.24 46.13 4.01
C GLU A 404 23.12 46.41 2.96
N VAL A 405 22.04 47.13 3.31
CA VAL A 405 20.76 47.18 2.54
C VAL A 405 20.06 48.55 2.59
N LYS A 406 19.34 48.90 1.49
CA LYS A 406 18.15 49.81 1.34
C LYS A 406 18.36 51.12 0.53
N PRO A 407 17.30 51.71 -0.12
CA PRO A 407 16.04 51.12 -0.61
C PRO A 407 15.52 51.60 -2.01
N ALA A 408 14.67 50.75 -2.61
CA ALA A 408 13.45 51.04 -3.42
C ALA A 408 13.43 52.02 -4.63
N LYS A 409 13.05 51.47 -5.80
CA LYS A 409 11.89 51.95 -6.60
C LYS A 409 11.30 50.82 -7.45
N ALA A 410 10.03 50.94 -7.84
CA ALA A 410 9.20 49.83 -8.33
C ALA A 410 9.02 49.78 -9.86
N GLU A 411 8.91 48.57 -10.40
CA GLU A 411 8.29 48.19 -11.68
C GLU A 411 7.72 46.77 -11.55
N ALA A 412 6.68 46.43 -12.31
CA ALA A 412 6.01 45.12 -12.31
C ALA A 412 5.33 44.86 -13.66
N PRO A 413 4.97 43.60 -14.01
CA PRO A 413 5.52 42.32 -13.56
C PRO A 413 6.25 41.59 -14.70
N LYS A 414 7.07 40.59 -14.37
CA LYS A 414 7.48 39.55 -15.33
C LYS A 414 7.26 38.18 -14.70
N GLN A 415 6.86 37.20 -15.52
CA GLN A 415 6.78 35.79 -15.13
C GLN A 415 8.08 35.38 -14.47
N ALA A 416 7.98 34.81 -13.28
CA ALA A 416 9.07 34.14 -12.62
C ALA A 416 8.84 32.63 -12.81
N ASP A 417 9.78 31.97 -13.49
CA ASP A 417 9.94 30.53 -13.34
C ASP A 417 10.10 30.23 -11.85
N SER A 418 9.22 29.38 -11.31
CA SER A 418 9.37 28.85 -9.97
C SER A 418 10.47 27.79 -9.97
N GLN A 419 11.73 28.21 -10.04
CA GLN A 419 12.85 27.36 -9.67
C GLN A 419 12.69 26.98 -8.19
N VAL A 420 12.11 25.80 -7.96
CA VAL A 420 12.01 25.20 -6.63
C VAL A 420 13.44 24.96 -6.14
N ASN A 421 13.77 25.54 -4.99
CA ASN A 421 15.09 25.40 -4.42
C ASN A 421 15.21 24.03 -3.72
N VAL A 422 15.67 23.02 -4.48
CA VAL A 422 15.82 21.62 -4.04
C VAL A 422 16.55 21.49 -2.68
N ALA A 423 17.47 22.41 -2.37
CA ALA A 423 18.17 22.43 -1.08
C ALA A 423 17.26 22.69 0.15
N ALA A 424 15.99 23.09 -0.04
CA ALA A 424 15.00 23.22 1.03
C ALA A 424 14.21 21.91 1.31
N ILE A 425 14.32 20.90 0.44
CA ILE A 425 13.61 19.61 0.55
C ILE A 425 14.44 18.60 1.37
N ILE A 426 15.78 18.68 1.32
CA ILE A 426 16.74 17.74 1.95
C ILE A 426 16.87 18.02 3.48
N GLY A 427 15.71 18.15 4.14
CA GLY A 427 15.50 18.79 5.44
C GLY A 427 15.44 17.86 6.66
N GLY A 428 16.00 16.66 6.57
CA GLY A 428 16.55 15.92 7.73
C GLY A 428 15.80 14.67 8.20
N VAL A 429 16.55 13.57 8.21
CA VAL A 429 16.49 12.47 9.19
C VAL A 429 17.93 12.11 9.58
N VAL A 430 18.24 12.07 10.89
CA VAL A 430 19.51 11.52 11.39
C VAL A 430 19.24 10.24 12.18
N ALA A 431 19.55 9.12 11.53
CA ALA A 431 19.98 7.83 12.09
C ALA A 431 19.42 7.33 13.44
N ALA A 432 18.43 6.43 13.36
CA ALA A 432 18.33 5.13 14.09
C ALA A 432 17.17 4.34 13.44
N LEU A 433 17.24 3.05 13.08
CA LEU A 433 17.95 1.93 13.71
C LEU A 433 18.52 0.95 12.67
N ALA A 434 19.74 0.48 12.92
CA ALA A 434 20.22 -0.81 12.42
C ALA A 434 20.68 -1.64 13.62
N ALA A 435 20.35 -2.94 13.62
CA ALA A 435 20.66 -3.94 14.64
C ALA A 435 20.06 -3.70 16.04
N LEU A 436 18.93 -4.37 16.33
CA LEU A 436 18.78 -5.40 17.39
C LEU A 436 17.32 -5.88 17.43
N GLY A 437 17.07 -7.18 17.28
CA GLY A 437 15.71 -7.75 17.35
C GLY A 437 15.63 -9.26 17.13
N ILE A 438 16.41 -9.81 16.18
CA ILE A 438 16.54 -11.26 15.97
C ILE A 438 17.88 -11.71 16.58
N GLY A 439 17.85 -12.26 17.80
CA GLY A 439 19.10 -12.65 18.47
C GLY A 439 19.03 -13.02 19.96
N ALA A 440 17.90 -13.53 20.47
CA ALA A 440 17.74 -13.87 21.89
C ALA A 440 16.99 -15.19 22.18
N ALA A 441 17.04 -16.17 21.28
CA ALA A 441 16.28 -17.43 21.40
C ALA A 441 17.07 -18.73 21.19
N PHE A 442 18.41 -18.68 21.04
CA PHE A 442 19.22 -19.88 20.69
C PHE A 442 20.41 -20.19 21.62
N LEU A 443 20.34 -19.78 22.89
CA LEU A 443 21.36 -20.09 23.90
C LEU A 443 20.72 -20.53 25.23
N ALA A 444 19.83 -21.52 25.13
CA ALA A 444 19.23 -22.22 26.27
C ALA A 444 19.00 -23.72 25.98
N MET A 445 19.95 -24.39 25.33
CA MET A 445 19.97 -25.86 25.27
C MET A 445 21.39 -26.40 25.06
N ARG A 446 21.88 -27.14 26.07
CA ARG A 446 23.22 -27.74 26.26
C ARG A 446 24.36 -26.81 26.70
#